data_AF-A0A258DSW1-F1
#
_entry.id   AF-A0A258DSW1-F1
#
_cell.length_a   1.000
_cell.length_b   1.000
_cell.length_c   1.000
_cell.angle_alpha   90.00
_cell.angle_beta   90.00
_cell.angle_gamma   90.00
#
_symmetry.space_group_name_H-M   'P 1'
#
loop_
_entity.id
_entity.type
_entity.pdbx_description
1 polymer ?
#
loop_
_entity_poly.entity_id
_entity_poly.type
_entity_poly.pdbx_seq_one_letter_code
_entity_poly.pdbx_strand_id
1 'polypeptide(L)'
;MKKLILLRHGEAGFSVGVDFQRQLTHRGKSNLQKLGAILAEKKLEIDLLYCSPATRTRETAEIIKQHLPVNEEILSQEIYEGHVDALIKLLEGT
;
A
#
# COMPACT_ATOMS: atom_id res chain seq x y z
N MET A 1 21.87 -6.28 -1.02
CA MET A 1 21.09 -6.05 -2.26
C MET A 1 19.76 -5.43 -1.83
N LYS A 2 19.36 -4.28 -2.38
CA LYS A 2 18.07 -3.66 -2.04
C LYS A 2 16.92 -4.38 -2.78
N LYS A 3 15.75 -4.52 -2.16
CA LYS A 3 14.53 -5.08 -2.77
C LYS A 3 13.44 -4.02 -2.71
N LEU A 4 12.83 -3.72 -3.84
CA LEU A 4 11.71 -2.78 -3.94
C LEU A 4 10.43 -3.55 -4.26
N ILE A 5 9.36 -3.29 -3.51
CA ILE A 5 8.02 -3.82 -3.77
C ILE A 5 7.10 -2.64 -4.09
N LEU A 6 6.52 -2.66 -5.28
CA LEU A 6 5.53 -1.67 -5.71
C LEU A 6 4.16 -2.31 -5.70
N LEU A 7 3.28 -1.81 -4.82
CA LEU A 7 1.92 -2.30 -4.68
C LEU A 7 0.93 -1.17 -4.96
N ARG A 8 0.09 -1.37 -5.98
CA ARG A 8 -1.10 -0.53 -6.18
C ARG A 8 -2.16 -0.90 -5.15
N HIS A 9 -2.91 0.09 -4.67
CA HIS A 9 -4.05 -0.16 -3.78
C HIS A 9 -5.04 -1.17 -4.38
N GLY A 10 -5.73 -1.90 -3.50
CA GLY A 10 -6.80 -2.81 -3.91
C GLY A 10 -7.96 -2.10 -4.60
N GLU A 11 -8.86 -2.87 -5.20
CA GLU A 11 -10.06 -2.33 -5.84
C GLU A 11 -10.89 -1.50 -4.84
N ALA A 12 -11.19 -0.26 -5.22
CA ALA A 12 -11.91 0.70 -4.39
C ALA A 12 -13.24 1.09 -5.02
N GLY A 13 -14.27 1.16 -4.18
CA GLY A 13 -15.62 1.54 -4.60
C GLY A 13 -15.72 3.00 -5.01
N PHE A 14 -16.89 3.39 -5.50
CA PHE A 14 -17.22 4.79 -5.68
C PHE A 14 -17.56 5.43 -4.33
N SER A 15 -17.08 6.64 -4.08
CA SER A 15 -17.54 7.47 -2.96
C SER A 15 -18.54 8.49 -3.46
N VAL A 16 -19.57 8.76 -2.66
CA VAL A 16 -20.48 9.90 -2.89
C VAL A 16 -19.79 11.23 -2.51
N GLY A 17 -18.59 11.17 -1.91
CA GLY A 17 -17.76 12.32 -1.52
C GLY A 17 -16.36 12.33 -2.17
N VAL A 18 -15.37 12.84 -1.45
CA VAL A 18 -13.99 13.09 -1.91
C VAL A 18 -13.27 11.78 -2.29
N ASP A 19 -12.59 11.73 -3.45
CA ASP A 19 -11.85 10.54 -3.91
C ASP A 19 -10.92 9.98 -2.84
N PHE A 20 -10.28 10.86 -2.08
CA PHE A 20 -9.38 10.52 -0.97
C PHE A 20 -10.00 9.56 0.05
N GLN A 21 -11.32 9.64 0.27
CA GLN A 21 -12.07 8.84 1.25
C GLN A 21 -12.64 7.54 0.68
N ARG A 22 -12.40 7.23 -0.59
CA ARG A 22 -12.88 5.97 -1.20
C ARG A 22 -12.32 4.78 -0.45
N GLN A 23 -13.21 3.87 -0.09
CA GLN A 23 -12.90 2.63 0.60
C GLN A 23 -12.73 1.48 -0.39
N LEU A 24 -11.98 0.45 0.01
CA LEU A 24 -11.87 -0.80 -0.71
C LEU A 24 -13.23 -1.50 -0.81
N THR A 25 -13.51 -2.09 -1.98
CA THR A 25 -14.68 -2.97 -2.14
C THR A 25 -14.47 -4.26 -1.37
N HIS A 26 -15.55 -5.01 -1.09
CA HIS A 26 -15.43 -6.34 -0.50
C HIS A 26 -14.54 -7.27 -1.34
N ARG A 27 -14.68 -7.18 -2.68
CA ARG A 27 -13.82 -7.90 -3.63
C ARG A 27 -12.35 -7.45 -3.53
N GLY A 28 -12.10 -6.14 -3.46
CA GLY A 28 -10.77 -5.57 -3.25
C GLY A 28 -10.09 -6.12 -2.00
N LYS A 29 -10.82 -6.13 -0.86
CA LYS A 29 -10.33 -6.70 0.40
C LYS A 29 -10.03 -8.19 0.28
N SER A 30 -10.92 -8.99 -0.33
CA SER A 30 -10.69 -10.42 -0.55
C SER A 30 -9.47 -10.70 -1.43
N ASN A 31 -9.27 -9.93 -2.51
CA ASN A 31 -8.10 -10.08 -3.38
C ASN A 31 -6.79 -9.77 -2.65
N LEU A 32 -6.78 -8.74 -1.79
CA LEU A 32 -5.60 -8.41 -0.99
C LEU A 32 -5.30 -9.48 0.07
N GLN A 33 -6.32 -10.09 0.68
CA GLN A 33 -6.11 -11.21 1.59
C GLN A 33 -5.43 -12.40 0.89
N LYS A 34 -5.85 -12.71 -0.35
CA LYS A 34 -5.19 -13.75 -1.16
C LYS A 34 -3.76 -13.38 -1.52
N LEU A 35 -3.51 -12.12 -1.91
CA LEU A 35 -2.17 -11.62 -2.19
C LEU A 35 -1.27 -11.71 -0.95
N GLY A 36 -1.77 -11.29 0.21
CA GLY A 36 -1.07 -11.38 1.49
C GLY A 36 -0.63 -12.80 1.81
N ALA A 37 -1.52 -13.78 1.66
CA ALA A 37 -1.19 -15.19 1.87
C ALA A 37 -0.06 -15.68 0.95
N ILE A 38 -0.10 -15.31 -0.34
CA ILE A 38 0.97 -15.64 -1.31
C ILE A 38 2.30 -14.97 -0.92
N LEU A 39 2.26 -13.75 -0.39
CA LEU A 39 3.46 -13.04 0.06
C LEU A 39 4.04 -13.65 1.34
N ALA A 40 3.19 -14.13 2.25
CA ALA A 40 3.62 -14.78 3.50
C ALA A 40 4.44 -16.05 3.22
N GLU A 41 4.10 -16.82 2.18
CA GLU A 41 4.87 -18.00 1.75
C GLU A 41 6.32 -17.65 1.37
N LYS A 42 6.56 -16.41 0.92
CA LYS A 42 7.90 -15.93 0.55
C LYS A 42 8.75 -15.52 1.74
N LYS A 43 8.21 -15.57 2.97
CA LYS A 43 8.88 -15.16 4.22
C LYS A 43 9.55 -13.80 4.09
N LEU A 44 8.83 -12.85 3.47
CA LEU A 44 9.32 -11.49 3.29
C LEU A 44 9.12 -10.71 4.59
N GLU A 45 10.07 -9.84 4.88
CA GLU A 45 9.97 -8.78 5.89
C GLU A 45 10.14 -7.45 5.17
N ILE A 46 9.40 -6.43 5.62
CA ILE A 46 9.44 -5.10 5.06
C ILE A 46 10.12 -4.17 6.06
N ASP A 47 11.33 -3.75 5.72
CA ASP A 47 12.09 -2.81 6.54
C ASP A 47 11.38 -1.44 6.63
N LEU A 48 10.85 -0.97 5.49
CA LEU A 48 10.21 0.34 5.38
C LEU A 48 9.04 0.29 4.39
N LEU A 49 7.86 0.74 4.83
CA LEU A 49 6.65 0.84 4.02
C LEU A 49 6.25 2.31 3.88
N TYR A 50 6.28 2.80 2.64
CA TYR A 50 5.65 4.07 2.31
C TYR A 50 4.22 3.87 1.82
N CYS A 51 3.29 4.64 2.37
CA CYS A 51 1.88 4.52 2.04
C CYS A 51 1.27 5.89 1.71
N SER A 52 0.49 5.97 0.63
CA SER A 52 -0.35 7.15 0.40
C SER A 52 -1.41 7.24 1.51
N PRO A 53 -1.74 8.45 1.98
CA PRO A 53 -2.67 8.63 3.09
C PRO A 53 -4.15 8.45 2.70
N ALA A 54 -4.46 8.22 1.42
CA ALA A 54 -5.83 7.93 0.97
C ALA A 54 -6.41 6.69 1.67
N THR A 55 -7.72 6.65 1.87
CA THR A 55 -8.36 5.60 2.66
C THR A 55 -8.12 4.21 2.05
N ARG A 56 -8.28 4.04 0.74
CA ARG A 56 -8.04 2.78 0.02
C ARG A 56 -6.60 2.26 0.13
N THR A 57 -5.59 3.14 0.15
CA THR A 57 -4.18 2.76 0.25
C THR A 57 -3.84 2.35 1.69
N ARG A 58 -4.36 3.08 2.68
CA ARG A 58 -4.25 2.71 4.09
C ARG A 58 -4.92 1.36 4.38
N GLU A 59 -6.16 1.16 3.95
CA GLU A 59 -6.83 -0.14 4.09
C GLU A 59 -6.06 -1.28 3.40
N THR A 60 -5.41 -0.98 2.26
CA THR A 60 -4.54 -1.95 1.58
C THR A 60 -3.34 -2.32 2.45
N ALA A 61 -2.62 -1.33 2.99
CA ALA A 61 -1.48 -1.55 3.86
C ALA A 61 -1.87 -2.32 5.12
N GLU A 62 -2.99 -1.97 5.76
CA GLU A 62 -3.49 -2.70 6.94
C GLU A 62 -3.74 -4.18 6.65
N ILE A 63 -4.34 -4.52 5.50
CA ILE A 63 -4.56 -5.92 5.12
C ILE A 63 -3.22 -6.62 4.89
N ILE A 64 -2.27 -6.00 4.20
CA ILE A 64 -0.96 -6.62 3.90
C ILE A 64 -0.14 -6.85 5.19
N LYS A 65 -0.19 -5.91 6.15
CA LYS A 65 0.48 -6.02 7.45
C LYS A 65 0.00 -7.20 8.30
N GLN A 66 -1.18 -7.76 8.01
CA GLN A 66 -1.63 -8.99 8.66
C GLN A 66 -0.84 -10.23 8.23
N HIS A 67 -0.17 -10.15 7.07
CA HIS A 67 0.54 -11.28 6.45
C HIS A 67 2.05 -11.11 6.42
N LEU A 68 2.53 -9.86 6.44
CA LEU A 68 3.95 -9.52 6.39
C LEU A 68 4.32 -8.61 7.56
N PRO A 69 5.41 -8.88 8.29
CA PRO A 69 5.94 -7.95 9.26
C PRO A 69 6.45 -6.69 8.55
N VAL A 70 6.10 -5.54 9.11
CA VAL A 70 6.53 -4.21 8.66
C VAL A 70 7.16 -3.50 9.85
N ASN A 71 8.43 -3.12 9.71
CA ASN A 71 9.19 -2.51 10.80
C ASN A 71 8.87 -1.01 10.96
N GLU A 72 8.78 -0.29 9.84
CA GLU A 72 8.44 1.13 9.83
C GLU A 72 7.40 1.43 8.73
N GLU A 73 6.42 2.27 9.06
CA GLU A 73 5.42 2.78 8.11
C GLU A 73 5.44 4.31 8.11
N ILE A 74 5.57 4.90 6.91
CA ILE A 74 5.53 6.34 6.69
C ILE A 74 4.38 6.67 5.74
N LEU A 75 3.47 7.52 6.21
CA LEU A 75 2.45 8.11 5.34
C LEU A 75 3.04 9.28 4.56
N SER A 76 2.98 9.23 3.23
CA SER A 76 3.51 10.28 2.36
C SER A 76 2.44 10.85 1.45
N GLN A 77 2.17 12.15 1.61
CA GLN A 77 1.27 12.90 0.74
C GLN A 77 1.79 12.94 -0.70
N GLU A 78 3.11 12.88 -0.91
CA GLU A 78 3.72 12.90 -2.24
C GLU A 78 3.35 11.68 -3.10
N ILE A 79 2.86 10.60 -2.47
CA ILE A 79 2.36 9.42 -3.18
C ILE A 79 0.90 9.61 -3.62
N TYR A 80 0.13 10.45 -2.92
CA TYR A 80 -1.23 10.78 -3.35
C TYR A 80 -1.16 11.71 -4.56
N GLU A 81 -1.68 11.25 -5.70
CA GLU A 81 -1.57 11.94 -7.01
C GLU A 81 -0.11 12.17 -7.47
N GLY A 82 0.85 11.48 -6.86
CA GLY A 82 2.26 11.56 -7.19
C GLY A 82 2.61 11.01 -8.56
N HIS A 83 3.53 11.69 -9.25
CA HIS A 83 4.15 11.18 -10.47
C HIS A 83 5.38 10.31 -10.16
N VAL A 84 5.89 9.61 -11.18
CA VAL A 84 7.07 8.73 -11.05
C VAL A 84 8.26 9.45 -10.42
N ASP A 85 8.50 10.72 -10.77
CA ASP A 85 9.61 11.50 -10.22
C ASP A 85 9.50 11.71 -8.71
N ALA A 86 8.29 11.87 -8.18
CA ALA A 86 8.07 11.97 -6.73
C ALA A 86 8.42 10.66 -6.03
N LEU A 87 8.03 9.52 -6.62
CA LEU A 87 8.38 8.20 -6.08
C LEU A 87 9.89 7.95 -6.11
N ILE A 88 10.59 8.37 -7.17
CA ILE A 88 12.05 8.24 -7.26
C ILE A 88 12.73 9.05 -6.15
N LYS A 89 12.38 10.34 -6.00
CA LYS A 89 12.95 11.21 -4.95
C LYS A 89 12.74 10.64 -3.55
N LEU A 90 11.55 10.09 -3.31
CA LEU A 90 11.22 9.47 -2.03
C LEU A 90 12.08 8.22 -1.76
N LEU A 91 12.38 7.41 -2.79
CA LEU A 91 13.29 6.26 -2.69
C LEU A 91 14.76 6.67 -2.52
N GLU A 92 15.19 7.78 -3.12
CA GLU A 92 16.55 8.31 -2.92
C GLU A 92 16.83 8.71 -1.47
N GLY A 93 15.77 9.00 -0.69
CA GLY A 93 15.85 9.27 0.75
C GLY A 93 15.95 8.03 1.65
N THR A 94 16.08 6.81 1.09
CA THR A 94 16.06 5.52 1.82
C THR A 94 17.39 4.78 1.87
#